data_AF-A0A1Y2S663-F1
#
_entry.id   AF-A0A1Y2S663-F1
#
_cell.length_a   1.000
_cell.length_b   1.000
_cell.length_c   1.000
_cell.angle_alpha   90.00
_cell.angle_beta   90.00
_cell.angle_gamma   90.00
#
_symmetry.space_group_name_H-M   'P 1'
#
loop_
_entity.id
_entity.type
_entity.pdbx_description
1 polymer ?
#
loop_
_entity_poly.entity_id
_entity_poly.type
_entity_poly.pdbx_seq_one_letter_code
_entity_poly.pdbx_strand_id
1 'polypeptide(L)'
;MTSLALDYFADHLPRKPYHTDDFLYGLRINNTDVAKLARYIQHNSPHAAFWFVFDVDRIGAAIDWTGVCAQFSEKFHDVKII
;
A
#
# COMPACT_ATOMS: atom_id res chain seq x y z
N MET A 1 15.82 8.55 -10.11
CA MET A 1 15.06 7.40 -10.64
C MET A 1 14.30 6.82 -9.47
N THR A 2 12.97 6.90 -9.47
CA THR A 2 12.13 6.16 -8.53
C THR A 2 12.22 4.67 -8.83
N SER A 3 11.91 3.81 -7.86
CA SER A 3 11.94 2.36 -8.09
C SER A 3 10.72 1.97 -8.93
N LEU A 4 10.88 1.01 -9.85
CA LEU A 4 9.78 0.50 -10.68
C LEU A 4 8.59 0.02 -9.85
N ALA A 5 8.85 -0.53 -8.66
CA ALA A 5 7.81 -0.97 -7.74
C ALA A 5 7.00 0.20 -7.15
N LEU A 6 7.67 1.31 -6.80
CA LEU A 6 7.00 2.50 -6.29
C LEU A 6 6.17 3.20 -7.36
N ASP A 7 6.66 3.25 -8.60
CA ASP A 7 5.90 3.79 -9.73
C ASP A 7 4.65 2.92 -9.99
N TYR A 8 4.82 1.60 -10.02
CA TYR A 8 3.71 0.66 -10.22
C TYR A 8 2.66 0.75 -9.09
N PHE A 9 3.11 0.93 -7.84
CA PHE A 9 2.22 1.23 -6.73
C PHE A 9 1.44 2.52 -6.91
N ALA A 10 2.16 3.59 -7.26
CA ALA A 10 1.61 4.92 -7.47
C ALA A 10 0.54 4.96 -8.58
N ASP A 11 0.68 4.11 -9.60
CA ASP A 11 -0.22 4.02 -10.76
C ASP A 11 -1.54 3.28 -10.45
N HIS A 12 -1.57 2.41 -9.43
CA HIS A 12 -2.76 1.63 -9.06
C HIS A 12 -3.41 2.11 -7.77
N LEU A 13 -3.06 3.31 -7.29
CA LEU A 13 -3.78 3.94 -6.19
C LEU A 13 -5.19 4.37 -6.63
N PRO A 14 -6.16 4.43 -5.70
CA PRO A 14 -7.47 5.00 -6.00
C PRO A 14 -7.33 6.43 -6.55
N ARG A 15 -8.21 6.81 -7.48
CA ARG A 15 -8.23 8.18 -8.05
C ARG A 15 -8.48 9.25 -6.99
N LYS A 16 -9.27 8.88 -5.97
CA LYS A 16 -9.63 9.74 -4.84
C LYS A 16 -9.46 8.98 -3.53
N PRO A 17 -8.22 8.70 -3.08
CA PRO A 17 -8.00 7.93 -1.87
C PRO A 17 -8.29 8.79 -0.64
N TYR A 18 -8.70 8.14 0.45
CA TYR A 18 -8.61 8.76 1.76
C TYR A 18 -7.15 8.95 2.16
N HIS A 19 -6.83 10.05 2.81
CA HIS A 19 -5.49 10.30 3.33
C HIS A 19 -5.54 11.17 4.59
N THR A 20 -4.48 11.10 5.40
CA THR A 20 -4.26 12.02 6.53
C THR A 20 -2.79 12.00 6.95
N ASP A 21 -2.34 13.09 7.57
CA ASP A 21 -1.07 13.13 8.29
C ASP A 21 -1.23 12.73 9.76
N ASP A 22 -2.43 12.96 10.30
CA ASP A 22 -2.78 12.71 11.69
C ASP A 22 -4.28 12.37 11.80
N PHE A 23 -4.57 11.21 12.37
CA PHE A 23 -5.94 10.72 12.54
C PHE A 23 -6.79 11.58 13.50
N LEU A 24 -6.17 12.43 14.34
CA LEU A 24 -6.89 13.38 15.20
C LEU A 24 -7.79 14.35 14.41
N TYR A 25 -7.41 14.69 13.18
CA TYR A 25 -8.17 15.60 12.31
C TYR A 25 -9.10 14.87 11.32
N GLY A 26 -9.20 13.54 11.43
CA GLY A 26 -9.99 12.69 10.53
C GLY A 26 -9.33 12.45 9.17
N LEU A 27 -10.07 11.78 8.29
CA LEU A 27 -9.65 11.45 6.92
C LEU A 27 -10.14 12.50 5.93
N ARG A 28 -9.30 12.82 4.94
CA ARG A 28 -9.63 13.69 3.80
C ARG A 28 -9.61 12.90 2.51
N ILE A 29 -10.38 13.35 1.52
CA ILE A 29 -10.40 12.77 0.17
C ILE A 29 -9.82 13.80 -0.79
N ASN A 30 -8.81 13.43 -1.56
CA ASN A 30 -8.22 14.30 -2.57
C ASN A 30 -7.76 13.51 -3.80
N ASN A 31 -7.26 14.18 -4.84
CA ASN A 31 -6.61 13.49 -5.97
C ASN A 31 -5.33 12.80 -5.52
N THR A 32 -4.95 11.74 -6.22
CA THR A 32 -3.81 10.89 -5.89
C THR A 32 -2.50 11.67 -5.74
N ASP A 33 -2.25 12.69 -6.58
CA ASP A 33 -1.01 13.48 -6.53
C ASP A 33 -0.82 14.23 -5.21
N VAL A 34 -1.92 14.72 -4.62
CA VAL A 34 -1.88 15.39 -3.32
C VAL A 34 -1.87 14.37 -2.18
N ALA A 35 -2.70 13.34 -2.30
CA ALA A 35 -2.83 12.33 -1.26
C ALA A 35 -1.55 11.51 -1.03
N LYS A 36 -0.74 11.27 -2.09
CA LYS A 36 0.55 10.56 -2.03
C LYS A 36 1.59 11.24 -1.12
N LEU A 37 1.42 12.53 -0.85
CA LEU A 37 2.32 13.31 -0.01
C LEU A 37 1.99 13.17 1.49
N ALA A 38 0.84 12.58 1.83
CA ALA A 38 0.41 12.42 3.21
C ALA A 38 1.10 11.22 3.87
N ARG A 39 1.19 11.26 5.21
CA ARG A 39 1.77 10.16 6.00
C ARG A 39 1.00 8.85 5.86
N TYR A 40 -0.33 8.93 5.77
CA TYR A 40 -1.22 7.78 5.63
C TYR A 40 -2.13 7.97 4.42
N ILE A 41 -2.23 6.94 3.58
CA ILE A 41 -3.07 6.93 2.39
C ILE A 41 -3.80 5.60 2.27
N GLN A 42 -5.02 5.65 1.75
CA GLN A 42 -5.77 4.46 1.40
C GLN A 42 -5.23 3.86 0.09
N HIS A 43 -4.57 2.71 0.21
CA HIS A 43 -3.93 2.03 -0.90
C HIS A 43 -4.91 1.33 -1.85
N ASN A 44 -6.08 0.92 -1.35
CA ASN A 44 -7.06 0.12 -2.09
C ASN A 44 -8.38 0.86 -2.28
N SER A 45 -9.11 0.54 -3.35
CA SER A 45 -10.49 1.00 -3.50
C SER A 45 -11.39 0.35 -2.45
N PRO A 46 -12.46 1.01 -1.96
CA PRO A 46 -13.43 0.39 -1.04
C PRO A 46 -14.04 -0.93 -1.54
N HIS A 47 -14.03 -1.17 -2.85
CA HIS A 47 -14.67 -2.32 -3.49
C HIS A 47 -13.70 -3.38 -4.02
N ALA A 48 -12.39 -3.15 -3.94
CA ALA A 48 -11.39 -4.06 -4.49
C ALA A 48 -10.05 -3.93 -3.78
N ALA A 49 -9.42 -5.06 -3.49
CA ALA A 49 -8.06 -5.13 -2.97
C ALA A 49 -7.09 -5.41 -4.13
N PHE A 50 -6.19 -4.46 -4.38
CA PHE A 50 -5.10 -4.60 -5.35
C PHE A 50 -3.76 -4.82 -4.63
N TRP A 51 -3.64 -4.25 -3.43
CA TRP A 51 -2.45 -4.29 -2.58
C TRP A 51 -2.73 -5.00 -1.26
N PHE A 52 -1.82 -5.87 -0.84
CA PHE A 52 -1.65 -6.19 0.56
C PHE A 52 -0.38 -5.50 1.06
N VAL A 53 -0.55 -4.65 2.07
CA VAL A 53 0.52 -3.88 2.69
C VAL A 53 0.73 -4.42 4.09
N PHE A 54 1.97 -4.79 4.40
CA PHE A 54 2.32 -5.37 5.69
C PHE A 54 3.32 -4.49 6.43
N ASP A 55 2.98 -4.14 7.66
CA ASP A 55 3.88 -3.48 8.59
C ASP A 55 4.60 -4.56 9.41
N VAL A 56 5.87 -4.84 9.08
CA VAL A 56 6.63 -5.96 9.66
C VAL A 56 7.73 -5.44 10.58
N ASP A 57 7.34 -4.92 11.72
CA ASP A 57 8.25 -4.35 12.73
C ASP A 57 8.72 -5.37 13.78
N ARG A 58 9.25 -6.52 13.34
CA ARG A 58 9.81 -7.54 14.25
C ARG A 58 11.27 -7.86 13.98
N ILE A 59 12.00 -8.27 15.02
CA ILE A 59 13.36 -8.79 14.87
C ILE A 59 13.30 -10.03 13.94
N GLY A 60 14.06 -10.00 12.85
CA GLY A 60 14.05 -11.07 11.83
C GLY A 60 13.05 -10.86 10.68
N ALA A 61 12.31 -9.74 10.65
CA ALA A 61 11.33 -9.40 9.62
C ALA A 61 11.83 -9.61 8.17
N ALA A 62 13.07 -9.18 7.89
CA ALA A 62 13.65 -9.30 6.55
C ALA A 62 13.82 -10.76 6.08
N ILE A 63 14.10 -11.69 6.99
CA ILE A 63 14.24 -13.12 6.67
C ILE A 63 12.86 -13.73 6.47
N ASP A 64 11.93 -13.46 7.38
CA ASP A 64 10.56 -13.98 7.32
C ASP A 64 9.78 -13.48 6.09
N TRP A 65 10.08 -12.27 5.62
CA TRP A 65 9.47 -11.69 4.43
C TRP A 65 9.60 -12.62 3.21
N THR A 66 10.76 -13.26 3.05
CA THR A 66 11.01 -14.18 1.93
C THR A 66 10.10 -15.41 1.96
N GLY A 67 9.81 -15.95 3.15
CA GLY A 67 8.90 -17.09 3.31
C GLY A 67 7.43 -16.69 3.18
N VAL A 68 7.04 -15.56 3.76
CA VAL A 68 5.65 -15.07 3.74
C VAL A 68 5.22 -14.67 2.34
N CYS A 69 6.05 -13.92 1.60
CA CYS A 69 5.71 -13.49 0.23
C CYS A 69 5.49 -14.68 -0.72
N ALA A 70 6.34 -15.72 -0.64
CA ALA A 70 6.24 -16.88 -1.51
C ALA A 70 4.89 -17.60 -1.33
N GLN A 71 4.46 -17.80 -0.09
CA GLN A 71 3.21 -18.50 0.22
C GLN A 71 1.95 -17.69 -0.15
N PHE A 72 2.00 -16.35 -0.04
CA PHE A 72 0.87 -15.50 -0.41
C PHE A 72 0.72 -15.35 -1.93
N SER A 73 1.84 -15.26 -2.66
CA SER A 73 1.82 -15.17 -4.13
C SER A 73 1.21 -16.40 -4.79
N GLU A 74 1.30 -17.58 -4.17
CA GLU A 74 0.67 -18.81 -4.66
C GLU A 74 -0.85 -18.82 -4.47
N LYS A 75 -1.39 -18.01 -3.56
CA LYS A 75 -2.84 -17.99 -3.24
C LYS A 75 -3.59 -16.85 -3.91
N PHE A 76 -2.92 -15.75 -4.23
CA PHE A 76 -3.54 -14.57 -4.81
C PHE A 76 -2.75 -14.12 -6.04
N HIS A 77 -3.25 -14.49 -7.22
CA HIS A 77 -2.54 -14.26 -8.49
C HIS A 77 -2.60 -12.79 -8.95
N ASP A 78 -3.68 -12.08 -8.58
CA ASP A 78 -3.97 -10.72 -9.06
C ASP A 78 -3.72 -9.64 -8.00
N VAL A 79 -3.35 -10.01 -6.77
CA VAL A 79 -3.06 -9.07 -5.68
C VAL A 79 -1.55 -8.98 -5.47
N LYS A 80 -1.04 -7.77 -5.32
CA LYS A 80 0.39 -7.51 -5.14
C LYS A 80 0.72 -7.24 -3.68
N ILE A 81 1.93 -7.61 -3.28
CA ILE A 81 2.44 -7.48 -1.92
C ILE A 81 3.53 -6.42 -1.90
N ILE A 82 3.45 -5.52 -0.92
CA ILE A 82 4.42 -4.46 -0.66
C ILE A 82 4.58 -4.25 0.83
#